data_AF-A0A9E5ANK1-F1
#
_entry.id   AF-A0A9E5ANK1-F1
#
_cell.length_a   1.000
_cell.length_b   1.000
_cell.length_c   1.000
_cell.angle_alpha   90.00
_cell.angle_beta   90.00
_cell.angle_gamma   90.00
#
_symmetry.space_group_name_H-M   'P 1'
#
loop_
_entity.id
_entity.type
_entity.pdbx_description
1 polymer ?
#
loop_
_entity_poly.entity_id
_entity_poly.type
_entity_poly.pdbx_seq_one_letter_code
_entity_poly.pdbx_strand_id
1 'polypeptide(L)'
;MSEWANGLNITPTLFEPFAVHISKRPSVSADEQALLDGVTVRLIEPSERARFDRLLAQHHYLHSANLVGEQLRYLAACHGPWLALLSWNAAAFPLKDREAWIGWNPAQTRRRLSLVVNHSRFLILDGVHCPNL
;
A
#
# COMPACT_ATOMS: atom_id res chain seq x y z
N MET A 1 14.96 41.19 20.43
CA MET A 1 14.91 39.73 20.30
C MET A 1 14.13 39.41 19.02
N SER A 2 14.70 39.72 17.85
CA SER A 2 15.66 38.90 17.08
C SER A 2 14.96 37.67 16.50
N GLU A 3 14.48 37.79 15.25
CA GLU A 3 15.20 37.28 14.06
C GLU A 3 15.04 35.76 13.87
N TRP A 4 13.90 35.34 13.30
CA TRP A 4 13.75 34.03 12.64
C TRP A 4 12.91 34.10 11.36
N ALA A 5 12.59 35.31 10.89
CA ALA A 5 11.96 35.53 9.60
C ALA A 5 13.05 35.95 8.60
N ASN A 6 13.86 34.99 8.13
CA ASN A 6 14.57 35.06 6.84
C ASN A 6 15.33 33.76 6.57
N GLY A 7 15.14 33.22 5.36
CA GLY A 7 16.21 32.46 4.69
C GLY A 7 16.07 30.95 4.60
N LEU A 8 14.98 30.44 4.03
CA LEU A 8 15.07 29.29 3.13
C LEU A 8 14.23 29.60 1.90
N ASN A 9 14.86 30.31 0.96
CA ASN A 9 14.37 30.45 -0.40
C ASN A 9 14.54 29.07 -1.06
N ILE A 10 13.60 28.16 -0.79
CA ILE A 10 13.52 26.88 -1.48
C ILE A 10 13.02 27.20 -2.88
N THR A 11 13.94 27.57 -3.77
CA THR A 11 13.72 27.42 -5.20
C THR A 11 13.16 26.02 -5.42
N PRO A 12 12.05 25.83 -6.14
CA PRO A 12 11.65 24.51 -6.57
C PRO A 12 12.79 24.02 -7.45
N THR A 13 13.69 23.21 -6.89
CA THR A 13 14.61 22.42 -7.67
C THR A 13 13.70 21.63 -8.61
N LEU A 14 13.73 21.99 -9.89
CA LEU A 14 13.26 21.13 -10.95
C LEU A 14 13.84 19.77 -10.62
N PHE A 15 12.95 18.80 -10.36
CA PHE A 15 13.33 17.43 -10.16
C PHE A 15 13.98 17.03 -11.48
N GLU A 16 15.31 17.12 -11.56
CA GLU A 16 16.07 16.57 -12.67
C GLU A 16 15.56 15.14 -12.83
N PRO A 17 15.06 14.76 -14.03
CA PRO A 17 14.61 13.40 -14.23
C PRO A 17 15.82 12.52 -13.95
N PHE A 18 15.82 11.81 -12.82
CA PHE A 18 16.71 10.69 -12.63
C PHE A 18 16.44 9.81 -13.84
N ALA A 19 17.41 9.73 -14.74
CA ALA A 19 17.41 8.77 -15.82
C ALA A 19 17.44 7.40 -15.13
N VAL A 20 16.25 6.89 -14.80
CA VAL A 20 16.07 5.50 -14.43
C VAL A 20 16.61 4.75 -15.62
N HIS A 21 17.78 4.13 -15.45
CA HIS A 21 18.21 3.08 -16.34
C HIS A 21 17.10 2.05 -16.24
N ILE A 22 16.18 2.07 -17.21
CA ILE A 22 15.15 1.05 -17.33
C ILE A 22 15.94 -0.20 -17.67
N SER A 23 16.33 -0.93 -16.63
CA SER A 23 16.82 -2.28 -16.75
C SER A 23 15.82 -3.01 -17.64
N LYS A 24 16.35 -3.77 -18.60
CA LYS A 24 15.58 -4.57 -19.56
C LYS A 24 14.35 -5.12 -18.84
N ARG A 25 13.13 -4.82 -19.33
CA ARG A 25 11.89 -5.30 -18.67
C ARG A 25 12.09 -6.77 -18.32
N PRO A 26 11.83 -7.20 -17.08
CA PRO A 26 11.93 -8.61 -16.73
C PRO A 26 11.15 -9.40 -17.78
N SER A 27 11.83 -10.30 -18.49
CA SER A 27 11.15 -11.16 -19.45
C SER A 27 10.37 -12.18 -18.64
N VAL A 28 9.07 -11.99 -18.55
CA VAL A 28 8.14 -12.92 -17.91
C VAL A 28 8.04 -14.15 -18.80
N SER A 29 8.26 -15.34 -18.25
CA SER A 29 8.06 -16.61 -18.94
C SER A 29 6.57 -16.86 -19.23
N ALA A 30 6.26 -17.79 -20.15
CA ALA A 30 4.87 -18.11 -20.47
C ALA A 30 4.08 -18.58 -19.24
N ASP A 31 4.72 -19.37 -18.37
CA ASP A 31 4.09 -19.90 -17.14
C ASP A 31 3.85 -18.78 -16.11
N GLU A 32 4.81 -17.87 -15.95
CA GLU A 32 4.64 -16.69 -15.09
C GLU A 32 3.53 -15.77 -15.61
N GLN A 33 3.44 -15.56 -16.94
CA GLN A 33 2.39 -14.75 -17.53
C GLN A 33 1.02 -15.41 -17.34
N ALA A 34 0.92 -16.73 -17.54
CA ALA A 34 -0.31 -17.48 -17.29
C ALA A 34 -0.75 -17.39 -15.82
N LEU A 35 0.21 -17.40 -14.88
CA LEU A 35 -0.08 -17.16 -13.46
C LEU A 35 -0.66 -15.76 -13.25
N LEU A 36 -0.03 -14.72 -13.80
CA LEU A 36 -0.50 -13.33 -13.68
C LEU A 36 -1.91 -13.15 -14.25
N ASP A 37 -2.18 -13.74 -15.41
CA ASP A 37 -3.48 -13.68 -16.08
C ASP A 37 -4.58 -14.38 -15.27
N GLY A 38 -4.21 -15.37 -14.44
CA GLY A 38 -5.11 -16.12 -13.58
C GLY A 38 -5.33 -15.53 -12.18
N VAL A 39 -4.60 -14.47 -11.81
CA VAL A 39 -4.74 -13.86 -10.48
C VAL A 39 -6.09 -13.18 -10.34
N THR A 40 -6.80 -13.53 -9.28
CA THR A 40 -8.02 -12.86 -8.85
C THR A 40 -7.81 -12.22 -7.48
N VAL A 41 -8.41 -11.05 -7.28
CA VAL A 41 -8.39 -10.35 -5.99
C VAL A 41 -9.82 -10.24 -5.48
N ARG A 42 -10.06 -10.72 -4.26
CA ARG A 42 -11.40 -10.71 -3.67
C ARG A 42 -11.37 -10.43 -2.17
N LEU A 43 -12.50 -9.99 -1.64
CA LEU A 43 -12.71 -9.94 -0.20
C LEU A 43 -12.60 -11.34 0.39
N ILE A 44 -12.04 -11.41 1.60
CA ILE A 44 -12.03 -12.65 2.36
C ILE A 44 -13.44 -12.97 2.86
N GLU A 45 -13.75 -14.25 2.97
CA GLU A 45 -14.93 -14.73 3.70
C GLU A 45 -14.69 -14.65 5.21
N PRO A 46 -15.75 -14.57 6.04
CA PRO A 46 -15.59 -14.56 7.49
C PRO A 46 -14.79 -15.75 8.05
N SER A 47 -14.94 -16.93 7.44
CA SER A 47 -14.22 -18.17 7.79
C SER A 47 -12.71 -18.08 7.53
N GLU A 48 -12.29 -17.25 6.58
CA GLU A 48 -10.90 -17.10 6.14
C GLU A 48 -10.09 -16.16 7.05
N ARG A 49 -10.77 -15.39 7.90
CA ARG A 49 -10.16 -14.35 8.75
C ARG A 49 -9.05 -14.88 9.65
N ALA A 50 -9.27 -16.02 10.31
CA ALA A 50 -8.27 -16.60 11.21
C ALA A 50 -7.00 -17.03 10.47
N ARG A 51 -7.14 -17.55 9.24
CA ARG A 51 -5.99 -17.90 8.38
C ARG A 51 -5.26 -16.64 7.92
N PHE A 52 -6.00 -15.63 7.48
CA PHE A 52 -5.45 -14.34 7.06
C PHE A 52 -4.61 -13.71 8.18
N ASP A 53 -5.19 -13.57 9.37
CA ASP A 53 -4.52 -12.90 10.48
C ASP A 53 -3.27 -13.68 10.94
N ARG A 54 -3.31 -15.02 10.92
CA ARG A 54 -2.16 -15.87 11.21
C ARG A 54 -1.02 -15.68 10.21
N LEU A 55 -1.32 -15.78 8.91
CA LEU A 55 -0.31 -15.62 7.85
C LEU A 55 0.30 -14.22 7.90
N LEU A 56 -0.53 -13.20 8.10
CA LEU A 56 -0.06 -11.82 8.21
C LEU A 56 0.85 -11.62 9.43
N ALA A 57 0.51 -12.20 10.59
CA ALA A 57 1.36 -12.12 11.78
C ALA A 57 2.67 -12.92 11.65
N GLN A 58 2.69 -13.98 10.84
CA GLN A 58 3.87 -14.82 10.64
C GLN A 58 4.85 -14.24 9.61
N HIS A 59 4.34 -13.71 8.50
CA HIS A 59 5.17 -13.39 7.33
C HIS A 59 5.30 -11.87 7.07
N HIS A 60 4.38 -11.03 7.56
CA HIS A 60 4.53 -9.59 7.40
C HIS A 60 5.55 -9.05 8.40
N TYR A 61 6.44 -8.15 7.99
CA TYR A 61 7.54 -7.64 8.82
C TYR A 61 7.12 -6.97 10.16
N LEU A 62 5.86 -6.52 10.24
CA LEU A 62 5.26 -5.96 11.47
C LEU A 62 4.72 -7.02 12.44
N HIS A 63 4.69 -8.28 12.03
CA HIS A 63 4.21 -9.44 12.80
C HIS A 63 2.85 -9.20 13.49
N SER A 64 1.96 -8.46 12.82
CA SER A 64 0.70 -8.02 13.41
C SER A 64 -0.40 -7.83 12.38
N ALA A 65 -1.53 -8.49 12.65
CA ALA A 65 -2.78 -8.37 11.92
C ALA A 65 -3.77 -7.37 12.55
N ASN A 66 -3.34 -6.65 13.58
CA ASN A 66 -4.16 -5.63 14.23
C ASN A 66 -4.25 -4.40 13.33
N LEU A 67 -5.48 -4.02 13.00
CA LEU A 67 -5.82 -2.84 12.20
C LEU A 67 -6.74 -1.94 13.03
N VAL A 68 -6.78 -0.65 12.71
CA VAL A 68 -7.52 0.37 13.47
C VAL A 68 -8.77 0.80 12.70
N GLY A 69 -9.90 0.96 13.40
CA GLY A 69 -11.14 1.43 12.79
C GLY A 69 -11.79 0.41 11.86
N GLU A 70 -12.54 0.90 10.87
CA GLU A 70 -13.16 0.10 9.80
C GLU A 70 -12.09 -0.56 8.93
N GLN A 71 -12.34 -1.79 8.47
CA GLN A 71 -11.30 -2.64 7.87
C GLN A 71 -11.83 -3.43 6.69
N LEU A 72 -11.00 -3.53 5.66
CA LEU A 72 -11.21 -4.46 4.55
C LEU A 72 -9.97 -5.35 4.42
N ARG A 73 -10.20 -6.64 4.14
CA ARG A 73 -9.15 -7.62 3.90
C ARG A 73 -9.44 -8.30 2.58
N TYR A 74 -8.47 -8.27 1.68
CA TYR A 74 -8.51 -8.96 0.41
C TYR A 74 -7.39 -9.98 0.34
N LEU A 75 -7.66 -11.05 -0.40
CA LEU A 75 -6.63 -11.99 -0.81
C LEU A 75 -6.49 -11.94 -2.33
N ALA A 76 -5.27 -12.11 -2.80
CA ALA A 76 -4.98 -12.47 -4.18
C ALA A 76 -4.79 -13.99 -4.26
N ALA A 77 -5.38 -14.64 -5.25
CA ALA A 77 -5.28 -16.08 -5.46
C ALA A 77 -5.27 -16.42 -6.95
N CYS A 78 -4.61 -17.53 -7.30
CA CYS A 78 -4.63 -18.09 -8.65
C CYS A 78 -4.95 -19.58 -8.53
N HIS A 79 -6.03 -20.04 -9.17
CA HIS A 79 -6.50 -21.44 -9.14
C HIS A 79 -6.68 -22.07 -7.74
N GLY A 80 -6.97 -21.26 -6.70
CA GLY A 80 -7.25 -21.72 -5.34
C GLY A 80 -6.20 -21.32 -4.30
N PRO A 81 -4.90 -21.57 -4.52
CA PRO A 81 -3.84 -21.09 -3.66
C PRO A 81 -3.85 -19.57 -3.46
N TRP A 82 -3.65 -19.15 -2.22
CA TRP A 82 -3.45 -17.74 -1.88
C TRP A 82 -2.03 -17.33 -2.26
N LEU A 83 -1.89 -16.17 -2.89
CA LEU A 83 -0.62 -15.61 -3.34
C LEU A 83 -0.22 -14.39 -2.51
N ALA A 84 -1.17 -13.51 -2.21
CA ALA A 84 -0.91 -12.30 -1.45
C ALA A 84 -2.09 -11.90 -0.56
N LEU A 85 -1.80 -11.15 0.50
CA LEU A 85 -2.73 -10.59 1.46
C LEU A 85 -2.65 -9.07 1.43
N LEU A 86 -3.80 -8.41 1.34
CA LEU A 86 -3.92 -6.97 1.33
C LEU A 86 -4.92 -6.52 2.38
N SER A 87 -4.61 -5.46 3.10
CA SER A 87 -5.55 -4.89 4.07
C SER A 87 -5.58 -3.38 4.02
N TRP A 88 -6.81 -2.88 4.14
CA TRP A 88 -7.12 -1.47 4.26
C TRP A 88 -7.79 -1.21 5.59
N ASN A 89 -7.55 -0.03 6.13
CA ASN A 89 -8.22 0.42 7.33
C ASN A 89 -8.53 1.92 7.29
N ALA A 90 -9.18 2.41 8.34
CA ALA A 90 -9.50 3.82 8.48
C ALA A 90 -8.26 4.70 8.27
N ALA A 91 -8.46 5.91 7.76
CA ALA A 91 -7.38 6.86 7.53
C ALA A 91 -6.50 7.04 8.76
N ALA A 92 -5.19 7.12 8.55
CA ALA A 92 -4.29 7.67 9.55
C ALA A 92 -4.72 9.10 9.91
N PHE A 93 -4.40 9.51 11.13
CA PHE A 93 -4.57 10.89 11.59
C PHE A 93 -4.00 11.91 10.59
N PRO A 94 -4.40 13.19 10.69
CA PRO A 94 -3.93 14.23 9.78
C PRO A 94 -2.40 14.20 9.53
N LEU A 95 -1.99 14.11 8.25
CA LEU A 95 -0.60 14.04 7.81
C LEU A 95 -0.29 15.26 6.93
N LYS A 96 0.67 16.10 7.33
CA LYS A 96 0.97 17.37 6.64
C LYS A 96 1.15 17.21 5.13
N ASP A 97 1.89 16.19 4.70
CA ASP A 97 2.23 15.98 3.30
C ASP A 97 1.04 15.50 2.46
N ARG A 98 0.20 14.62 3.01
CA ARG A 98 -1.04 14.20 2.35
C ARG A 98 -1.96 15.41 2.17
N GLU A 99 -2.10 16.21 3.21
CA GLU A 99 -2.99 17.37 3.20
C GLU A 99 -2.52 18.41 2.19
N ALA A 100 -1.20 18.65 2.12
CA ALA A 100 -0.59 19.51 1.12
C ALA A 100 -0.77 18.97 -0.30
N TRP A 101 -0.58 17.67 -0.51
CA TRP A 101 -0.72 17.03 -1.83
C TRP A 101 -2.16 17.06 -2.35
N ILE A 102 -3.16 16.73 -1.51
CA ILE A 102 -4.57 16.83 -1.89
C ILE A 102 -5.03 18.30 -1.98
N GLY A 103 -4.30 19.22 -1.34
CA GLY A 103 -4.67 20.64 -1.26
C GLY A 103 -5.79 20.91 -0.26
N TRP A 104 -5.89 20.12 0.81
CA TRP A 104 -6.90 20.30 1.85
C TRP A 104 -6.44 21.30 2.91
N ASN A 105 -7.32 22.26 3.21
CA ASN A 105 -7.20 23.07 4.42
C ASN A 105 -7.70 22.29 5.66
N PRO A 106 -7.42 22.75 6.89
CA PRO A 106 -7.80 22.03 8.11
C PRO A 106 -9.30 21.73 8.25
N ALA A 107 -10.17 22.60 7.74
CA ALA A 107 -11.61 22.38 7.78
C ALA A 107 -12.05 21.28 6.80
N GLN A 108 -11.42 21.21 5.62
CA GLN A 108 -11.63 20.14 4.66
C GLN A 108 -11.12 18.81 5.20
N THR A 109 -9.91 18.78 5.78
CA THR A 109 -9.35 17.57 6.41
C THR A 109 -10.30 16.99 7.45
N ARG A 110 -10.78 17.82 8.39
CA ARG A 110 -11.73 17.35 9.42
C ARG A 110 -13.00 16.74 8.84
N ARG A 111 -13.52 17.27 7.73
CA ARG A 111 -14.76 16.81 7.11
C ARG A 111 -14.58 15.61 6.18
N ARG A 112 -13.39 15.43 5.61
CA ARG A 112 -13.13 14.49 4.51
C ARG A 112 -12.21 13.35 4.88
N LEU A 113 -11.56 13.39 6.04
CA LEU A 113 -10.63 12.33 6.46
C LEU A 113 -11.30 10.95 6.50
N SER A 114 -12.58 10.87 6.87
CA SER A 114 -13.36 9.63 6.85
C SER A 114 -13.60 9.05 5.44
N LEU A 115 -13.35 9.81 4.38
CA LEU A 115 -13.44 9.36 2.99
C LEU A 115 -12.11 8.83 2.47
N VAL A 116 -11.06 8.87 3.30
CA VAL A 116 -9.73 8.36 2.96
C VAL A 116 -9.59 6.98 3.57
N VAL A 117 -9.02 6.07 2.79
CA VAL A 117 -8.65 4.74 3.23
C VAL A 117 -7.13 4.63 3.33
N ASN A 118 -6.64 3.91 4.33
CA ASN A 118 -5.22 3.64 4.51
C ASN A 118 -4.91 2.20 4.09
N HIS A 119 -3.97 2.02 3.16
CA HIS A 119 -3.49 0.70 2.75
C HIS A 119 -2.42 0.23 3.74
N SER A 120 -2.85 -0.50 4.76
CA SER A 120 -2.06 -0.75 5.97
C SER A 120 -1.15 -1.98 5.89
N ARG A 121 -1.49 -2.98 5.08
CA ARG A 121 -0.66 -4.19 4.92
C ARG A 121 -0.71 -4.69 3.49
N PHE A 122 0.45 -5.07 2.99
CA PHE A 122 0.63 -5.74 1.72
C PHE A 122 1.68 -6.84 1.94
N LEU A 123 1.31 -8.08 1.66
CA LEU A 123 2.15 -9.25 1.86
C LEU A 123 2.00 -10.18 0.68
N ILE A 124 3.07 -10.41 -0.08
CA ILE A 124 3.18 -11.56 -0.97
C ILE A 124 3.70 -12.72 -0.13
N LEU A 125 3.07 -13.89 -0.22
CA LEU A 125 3.42 -15.05 0.59
C LEU A 125 4.75 -15.65 0.14
N ASP A 126 5.47 -16.24 1.09
CA ASP A 126 6.76 -16.89 0.82
C ASP A 126 6.63 -17.97 -0.25
N GLY A 127 7.66 -18.08 -1.11
CA GLY A 127 7.67 -19.01 -2.23
C GLY A 127 6.89 -18.54 -3.45
N VAL A 128 6.19 -17.41 -3.37
CA VAL A 128 5.56 -16.76 -4.52
C VAL A 128 6.50 -15.69 -5.04
N HIS A 129 7.18 -15.98 -6.15
CA HIS A 129 8.06 -15.02 -6.81
C HIS A 129 7.79 -15.05 -8.31
N CYS A 130 7.13 -14.01 -8.82
CA CYS A 130 6.82 -13.81 -10.23
C CYS A 130 7.03 -12.33 -10.54
N PRO A 131 7.75 -11.97 -11.62
CA PRO A 131 7.89 -10.57 -11.99
C PRO A 131 6.52 -9.91 -12.19
N ASN A 132 6.32 -8.73 -11.61
CA ASN A 132 5.07 -7.95 -11.65
C ASN A 132 3.91 -8.49 -10.80
N LEU A 133 4.19 -9.43 -9.88
CA LEU A 133 3.28 -9.78 -8.79
C LEU A 133 3.61 -8.99 -7.52
#